data_AF-A0A2A5YEW5-F1
#
_entry.id   AF-A0A2A5YEW5-F1
#
_cell.length_a   1.000
_cell.length_b   1.000
_cell.length_c   1.000
_cell.angle_alpha   90.00
_cell.angle_beta   90.00
_cell.angle_gamma   90.00
#
_symmetry.space_group_name_H-M   'P 1'
#
loop_
_entity.id
_entity.type
_entity.pdbx_description
1 polymer ?
#
loop_
_entity_poly.entity_id
_entity_poly.type
_entity_poly.pdbx_seq_one_letter_code
_entity_poly.pdbx_strand_id
1 'polypeptide(L)'
;MGRKSVYEDGMGSRKGFVSRFQVDESKTEIKKNNKSEIKNLIFNKTSENMDDLVDNCVSLTVTSPPYNVGKLSDSNLEDDEYWKLIEKCFGEVYRVTESGGRLVINVANLGRKPYIPFSNMFTEIMLNLGFIMRGEIIWQKSKGANANFAWGSWLSASNPVIRDIHEYCLVFSKDGMSKGVKGTSTLEKEEFMESTLSIWNINPARAKKIGHPAPFPEELVKRFINLYSYEKDLILDPFIGSGTTAIAAKNLNRNYIGYEINENYCDLANKRITNS
;
A
#
# COMPACT_ATOMS: atom_id res chain seq x y z
N MET A 1 -13.11 -53.35 -23.24
CA MET A 1 -13.34 -51.93 -23.59
C MET A 1 -12.71 -51.04 -22.52
N GLY A 2 -11.44 -50.66 -22.72
CA GLY A 2 -10.77 -49.69 -21.85
C GLY A 2 -10.94 -48.28 -22.43
N ARG A 3 -11.41 -47.32 -21.63
CA ARG A 3 -11.42 -45.90 -22.02
C ARG A 3 -9.97 -45.42 -22.08
N LYS A 4 -9.48 -45.09 -23.28
CA LYS A 4 -8.23 -44.35 -23.47
C LYS A 4 -8.39 -42.97 -22.85
N SER A 5 -7.47 -42.62 -21.95
CA SER A 5 -7.24 -41.25 -21.50
C SER A 5 -6.84 -40.39 -22.70
N VAL A 6 -7.46 -39.22 -22.86
CA VAL A 6 -7.18 -38.24 -23.94
C VAL A 6 -6.13 -37.21 -23.50
N TYR A 7 -5.44 -37.46 -22.39
CA TYR A 7 -4.35 -36.59 -21.95
C TYR A 7 -3.02 -37.18 -22.42
N GLU A 8 -2.51 -36.63 -23.52
CA GLU A 8 -1.10 -36.75 -23.87
C GLU A 8 -0.27 -35.97 -22.83
N ASP A 9 0.71 -36.64 -22.24
CA ASP A 9 1.73 -36.04 -21.39
C ASP A 9 2.47 -34.96 -22.20
N GLY A 10 2.17 -33.67 -21.92
CA GLY A 10 2.82 -32.56 -22.61
C GLY A 10 2.14 -31.19 -22.55
N MET A 11 0.91 -31.06 -22.08
CA MET A 11 0.23 -29.75 -21.96
C MET A 11 0.55 -29.04 -20.63
N GLY A 12 1.83 -28.78 -20.38
CA GLY A 12 2.32 -28.11 -19.17
C GLY A 12 2.96 -26.74 -19.41
N SER A 13 2.81 -26.13 -20.60
CA SER A 13 3.36 -24.80 -20.84
C SER A 13 2.28 -23.79 -21.19
N ARG A 14 2.13 -22.79 -20.32
CA ARG A 14 1.24 -21.62 -20.40
C ARG A 14 1.63 -20.68 -21.57
N LYS A 15 1.70 -21.18 -22.80
CA LYS A 15 2.36 -20.46 -23.92
C LYS A 15 1.47 -19.55 -24.77
N GLY A 16 0.16 -19.50 -24.58
CA GLY A 16 -0.74 -18.81 -25.53
C GLY A 16 -0.95 -17.30 -25.34
N PHE A 17 -1.16 -16.83 -24.10
CA PHE A 17 -1.55 -15.44 -23.82
C PHE A 17 -0.72 -14.80 -22.69
N VAL A 18 -0.51 -15.54 -21.59
CA VAL A 18 0.22 -15.09 -20.40
C VAL A 18 1.71 -14.88 -20.68
N SER A 19 2.29 -15.61 -21.62
CA SER A 19 3.70 -15.47 -22.04
C SER A 19 4.06 -14.07 -22.55
N ARG A 20 3.10 -13.34 -23.12
CA ARG A 20 3.31 -11.94 -23.55
C ARG A 20 3.37 -10.95 -22.39
N PHE A 21 2.82 -11.32 -21.23
CA PHE A 21 2.86 -10.53 -20.00
C PHE A 21 3.99 -11.00 -19.06
N GLN A 22 4.52 -12.21 -19.28
CA GLN A 22 5.77 -12.69 -18.68
C GLN A 22 6.94 -12.20 -19.52
N VAL A 23 7.14 -10.88 -19.55
CA VAL A 23 8.40 -10.32 -20.05
C VAL A 23 9.50 -10.86 -19.15
N ASP A 24 10.58 -11.37 -19.75
CA ASP A 24 11.72 -11.95 -19.05
C ASP A 24 12.27 -10.94 -18.02
N GLU A 25 11.93 -11.14 -16.74
CA GLU A 25 12.31 -10.29 -15.59
C GLU A 25 13.84 -10.26 -15.36
N SER A 26 14.63 -10.93 -16.21
CA SER A 26 16.09 -11.00 -16.15
C SER A 26 16.82 -9.71 -16.54
N LYS A 27 16.12 -8.58 -16.75
CA LYS A 27 16.73 -7.34 -17.25
C LYS A 27 16.46 -6.06 -16.45
N THR A 28 15.92 -6.11 -15.23
CA THR A 28 16.03 -4.95 -14.33
C THR A 28 17.34 -5.05 -13.55
N GLU A 29 18.23 -4.09 -13.80
CA GLU A 29 19.51 -3.98 -13.12
C GLU A 29 19.27 -3.78 -11.61
N ILE A 30 19.62 -4.78 -10.80
CA ILE A 30 19.55 -4.66 -9.34
C ILE A 30 20.57 -3.60 -8.92
N LYS A 31 20.07 -2.41 -8.57
CA LYS A 31 20.90 -1.32 -8.04
C LYS A 31 21.38 -1.64 -6.63
N LYS A 32 22.52 -1.05 -6.27
CA LYS A 32 23.04 -1.12 -4.90
C LYS A 32 22.11 -0.33 -3.95
N ASN A 33 21.78 -0.96 -2.82
CA ASN A 33 21.01 -0.32 -1.75
C ASN A 33 21.94 0.47 -0.82
N ASN A 34 21.46 1.63 -0.37
CA ASN A 34 22.13 2.52 0.55
C ASN A 34 21.51 2.42 1.95
N LYS A 35 22.16 3.02 2.94
CA LYS A 35 21.62 3.14 4.30
C LYS A 35 21.36 4.60 4.59
N SER A 36 20.16 4.94 5.03
CA SER A 36 19.86 6.28 5.52
C SER A 36 20.56 6.53 6.85
N GLU A 37 21.15 7.72 7.00
CA GLU A 37 21.63 8.21 8.30
C GLU A 37 20.46 8.69 9.18
N ILE A 38 19.37 9.13 8.55
CA ILE A 38 18.17 9.63 9.21
C ILE A 38 17.19 8.47 9.45
N LYS A 39 16.66 8.40 10.67
CA LYS A 39 15.66 7.40 11.09
C LYS A 39 14.82 7.94 12.23
N ASN A 40 13.61 7.40 12.34
CA ASN A 40 12.62 7.68 13.39
C ASN A 40 12.27 9.16 13.47
N LEU A 41 11.99 9.76 12.32
CA LEU A 41 11.70 11.19 12.18
C LEU A 41 10.45 11.40 11.30
N ILE A 42 9.65 12.40 11.68
CA ILE A 42 8.56 12.92 10.85
C ILE A 42 8.95 14.32 10.41
N PHE A 43 9.02 14.53 9.10
CA PHE A 43 9.24 15.84 8.51
C PHE A 43 7.91 16.58 8.35
N ASN A 44 7.86 17.82 8.83
CA ASN A 44 6.74 18.71 8.54
C ASN A 44 6.93 19.40 7.18
N LYS A 45 6.91 18.62 6.09
CA LYS A 45 7.03 19.11 4.71
C LYS A 45 6.38 18.15 3.72
N THR A 46 6.20 18.62 2.48
CA THR A 46 5.66 17.79 1.39
C THR A 46 6.61 16.65 1.03
N SER A 47 6.05 15.50 0.66
CA SER A 47 6.79 14.36 0.10
C SER A 47 7.06 14.48 -1.39
N GLU A 48 6.65 15.58 -2.05
CA GLU A 48 7.03 15.89 -3.44
C GLU A 48 8.55 16.09 -3.62
N ASN A 49 9.28 16.32 -2.53
CA ASN A 49 10.74 16.36 -2.49
C ASN A 49 11.25 15.73 -1.18
N MET A 50 11.93 14.58 -1.29
CA MET A 50 12.56 13.84 -0.20
C MET A 50 14.10 13.94 -0.27
N ASP A 51 14.64 15.12 -0.56
CA ASP A 51 16.08 15.41 -0.59
C ASP A 51 16.84 15.08 0.70
N ASP A 52 16.15 14.91 1.83
CA ASP A 52 16.74 14.42 3.08
C ASP A 52 17.16 12.94 3.00
N LEU A 53 16.60 12.19 2.04
CA LEU A 53 16.84 10.75 1.87
C LEU A 53 17.68 10.47 0.62
N VAL A 54 18.71 9.65 0.82
CA VAL A 54 19.50 9.10 -0.28
C VAL A 54 18.70 8.06 -1.07
N ASP A 55 19.05 7.87 -2.34
CA ASP A 55 18.42 6.86 -3.19
C ASP A 55 18.52 5.45 -2.59
N ASN A 56 17.55 4.58 -2.88
CA ASN A 56 17.57 3.16 -2.52
C ASN A 56 17.87 2.87 -1.03
N CYS A 57 17.26 3.60 -0.08
CA CYS A 57 17.47 3.41 1.36
C CYS A 57 16.22 3.00 2.15
N VAL A 58 15.05 2.95 1.49
CA VAL A 58 13.77 2.58 2.10
C VAL A 58 13.40 1.16 1.72
N SER A 59 13.24 0.30 2.71
CA SER A 59 12.99 -1.12 2.52
C SER A 59 11.52 -1.44 2.20
N LEU A 60 10.61 -0.69 2.82
CA LEU A 60 9.16 -0.82 2.64
C LEU A 60 8.49 0.55 2.82
N THR A 61 7.59 0.90 1.90
CA THR A 61 6.65 2.00 2.06
C THR A 61 5.25 1.43 2.32
N VAL A 62 4.56 1.89 3.36
CA VAL A 62 3.14 1.57 3.60
C VAL A 62 2.38 2.86 3.84
N THR A 63 1.39 3.15 3.01
CA THR A 63 0.69 4.45 3.06
C THR A 63 -0.75 4.38 2.59
N SER A 64 -1.48 5.47 2.83
CA SER A 64 -2.83 5.72 2.32
C SER A 64 -2.89 7.18 1.86
N PRO A 65 -2.78 7.46 0.56
CA PRO A 65 -2.77 8.82 0.03
C PRO A 65 -4.07 9.59 0.33
N PRO A 66 -4.03 10.93 0.36
CA PRO A 66 -5.24 11.75 0.36
C PRO A 66 -6.00 11.57 -0.96
N TYR A 67 -7.33 11.72 -0.96
CA TYR A 67 -8.16 11.49 -2.16
C TYR A 67 -8.77 12.77 -2.77
N ASN A 68 -8.36 13.95 -2.33
CA ASN A 68 -8.91 15.23 -2.80
C ASN A 68 -10.46 15.27 -2.76
N VAL A 69 -11.07 14.67 -1.73
CA VAL A 69 -12.53 14.53 -1.58
C VAL A 69 -13.07 15.53 -0.55
N GLY A 70 -12.64 16.79 -0.62
CA GLY A 70 -13.27 17.95 0.03
C GLY A 70 -13.55 17.84 1.53
N LYS A 71 -12.95 16.88 2.24
CA LYS A 71 -13.20 16.62 3.67
C LYS A 71 -11.95 16.94 4.47
N LEU A 72 -11.93 18.19 4.94
CA LEU A 72 -11.17 18.69 6.10
C LEU A 72 -9.63 18.73 6.00
N SER A 73 -9.02 18.32 4.90
CA SER A 73 -7.57 18.53 4.68
C SER A 73 -7.16 18.75 3.22
N ASP A 74 -8.10 18.80 2.29
CA ASP A 74 -7.78 18.86 0.87
C ASP A 74 -7.75 20.33 0.43
N SER A 75 -6.58 20.80 -0.01
CA SER A 75 -6.51 21.90 -0.97
C SER A 75 -7.50 21.60 -2.10
N ASN A 76 -8.36 22.54 -2.48
CA ASN A 76 -9.28 22.41 -3.62
C ASN A 76 -8.45 22.34 -4.93
N LEU A 77 -7.69 21.27 -5.12
CA LEU A 77 -6.90 21.03 -6.30
C LEU A 77 -7.84 20.60 -7.41
N GLU A 78 -7.59 21.08 -8.62
CA GLU A 78 -8.19 20.49 -9.80
C GLU A 78 -7.66 19.05 -9.97
N ASP A 79 -8.45 18.17 -10.60
CA ASP A 79 -8.12 16.74 -10.72
C ASP A 79 -6.70 16.51 -11.30
N ASP A 80 -6.31 17.28 -12.31
CA ASP A 80 -4.98 17.21 -12.94
C ASP A 80 -3.84 17.62 -12.00
N GLU A 81 -4.08 18.58 -11.11
CA GLU A 81 -3.08 19.03 -10.13
C GLU A 81 -2.87 17.97 -9.05
N TYR A 82 -3.96 17.33 -8.62
CA TYR A 82 -3.91 16.21 -7.69
C TYR A 82 -3.09 15.05 -8.26
N TRP A 83 -3.34 14.62 -9.50
CA TRP A 83 -2.58 13.51 -10.08
C TRP A 83 -1.11 13.85 -10.29
N LYS A 84 -0.77 15.09 -10.67
CA LYS A 84 0.63 15.55 -10.73
C LYS A 84 1.31 15.51 -9.37
N LEU A 85 0.61 15.88 -8.30
CA LEU A 85 1.13 15.79 -6.93
C LEU A 85 1.41 14.32 -6.58
N ILE A 86 0.46 13.43 -6.82
CA ILE A 86 0.63 11.98 -6.59
C ILE A 86 1.83 11.45 -7.39
N GLU A 87 1.95 11.76 -8.67
CA GLU A 87 3.08 11.34 -9.51
C GLU A 87 4.43 11.80 -8.95
N LYS A 88 4.55 13.05 -8.49
CA LYS A 88 5.79 13.56 -7.87
C LYS A 88 6.11 12.85 -6.56
N CYS A 89 5.14 12.75 -5.65
CA CYS A 89 5.33 12.07 -4.37
C CYS A 89 5.77 10.61 -4.57
N PHE A 90 5.10 9.88 -5.47
CA PHE A 90 5.47 8.49 -5.74
C PHE A 90 6.73 8.34 -6.59
N GLY A 91 7.10 9.35 -7.38
CA GLY A 91 8.41 9.44 -8.01
C GLY A 91 9.54 9.47 -6.98
N GLU A 92 9.39 10.27 -5.92
CA GLU A 92 10.33 10.27 -4.80
C GLU A 92 10.31 8.95 -4.02
N VAL A 93 9.12 8.36 -3.78
CA VAL A 93 9.00 7.02 -3.19
C VAL A 93 9.76 6.00 -4.04
N TYR A 94 9.61 6.02 -5.36
CA TYR A 94 10.35 5.14 -6.25
C TYR A 94 11.86 5.37 -6.13
N ARG A 95 12.32 6.63 -6.14
CA ARG A 95 13.75 6.98 -6.00
C ARG A 95 14.37 6.40 -4.71
N VAL A 96 13.72 6.62 -3.57
CA VAL A 96 14.24 6.19 -2.25
C VAL A 96 14.01 4.71 -1.95
N THR A 97 13.07 4.05 -2.62
CA THR A 97 12.83 2.61 -2.43
C THR A 97 14.05 1.80 -2.85
N GLU A 98 14.49 0.88 -1.99
CA GLU A 98 15.56 -0.07 -2.27
C GLU A 98 15.28 -0.90 -3.53
N SER A 99 16.33 -1.36 -4.21
CA SER A 99 16.19 -2.46 -5.15
C SER A 99 15.70 -3.70 -4.43
N GLY A 100 14.65 -4.30 -4.99
CA GLY A 100 13.82 -5.28 -4.34
C GLY A 100 12.74 -4.67 -3.44
N GLY A 101 12.96 -3.49 -2.84
CA GLY A 101 12.10 -2.78 -1.89
C GLY A 101 10.62 -2.75 -2.28
N ARG A 102 9.74 -2.64 -1.28
CA ARG A 102 8.29 -2.85 -1.46
C ARG A 102 7.51 -1.57 -1.24
N LEU A 103 6.38 -1.47 -1.91
CA LEU A 103 5.41 -0.41 -1.72
C LEU A 103 4.03 -1.04 -1.53
N VAL A 104 3.32 -0.61 -0.49
CA VAL A 104 1.92 -0.92 -0.25
C VAL A 104 1.12 0.37 -0.22
N ILE A 105 0.13 0.49 -1.10
CA ILE A 105 -0.78 1.62 -1.16
C ILE A 105 -2.18 1.15 -0.78
N ASN A 106 -2.71 1.64 0.33
CA ASN A 106 -4.11 1.46 0.69
C ASN A 106 -4.97 2.47 -0.08
N VAL A 107 -5.88 1.95 -0.91
CA VAL A 107 -6.73 2.72 -1.83
C VAL A 107 -8.19 2.31 -1.67
N ALA A 108 -9.07 3.30 -1.46
CA ALA A 108 -10.52 3.11 -1.59
C ALA A 108 -10.96 3.55 -3.00
N ASN A 109 -11.81 2.74 -3.65
CA ASN A 109 -12.51 3.22 -4.84
C ASN A 109 -13.63 4.18 -4.44
N LEU A 110 -13.82 5.21 -5.26
CA LEU A 110 -14.67 6.35 -4.94
C LEU A 110 -15.87 6.42 -5.86
N GLY A 111 -16.86 7.23 -5.49
CA GLY A 111 -18.09 7.35 -6.28
C GLY A 111 -18.95 6.08 -6.25
N ARG A 112 -20.22 6.26 -6.60
CA ARG A 112 -21.18 5.15 -6.75
C ARG A 112 -21.96 5.22 -8.06
N LYS A 113 -22.01 6.43 -8.66
CA LYS A 113 -22.76 6.77 -9.88
C LYS A 113 -22.07 7.98 -10.56
N PRO A 114 -20.94 7.80 -11.26
CA PRO A 114 -20.26 6.54 -11.58
C PRO A 114 -19.37 6.01 -10.43
N TYR A 115 -18.98 4.74 -10.52
CA TYR A 115 -17.91 4.16 -9.72
C TYR A 115 -16.57 4.57 -10.34
N ILE A 116 -15.65 5.03 -9.51
CA ILE A 116 -14.35 5.58 -9.89
C ILE A 116 -13.26 4.65 -9.35
N PRO A 117 -12.59 3.88 -10.24
CA PRO A 117 -11.60 2.88 -9.85
C PRO A 117 -10.25 3.54 -9.53
N PHE A 118 -10.16 4.26 -8.41
CA PHE A 118 -8.90 4.83 -7.91
C PHE A 118 -7.77 3.79 -7.85
N SER A 119 -8.08 2.55 -7.49
CA SER A 119 -7.09 1.46 -7.47
C SER A 119 -6.43 1.23 -8.84
N ASN A 120 -7.19 1.37 -9.94
CA ASN A 120 -6.65 1.28 -11.30
C ASN A 120 -5.72 2.45 -11.60
N MET A 121 -6.13 3.67 -11.25
CA MET A 121 -5.35 4.88 -11.51
C MET A 121 -4.01 4.87 -10.77
N PHE A 122 -4.00 4.49 -9.48
CA PHE A 122 -2.76 4.29 -8.73
C PHE A 122 -1.89 3.19 -9.34
N THR A 123 -2.49 2.09 -9.80
CA THR A 123 -1.74 1.01 -10.45
C THR A 123 -1.04 1.49 -11.72
N GLU A 124 -1.74 2.22 -12.59
CA GLU A 124 -1.15 2.79 -13.81
C GLU A 124 0.04 3.72 -13.50
N ILE A 125 -0.11 4.62 -12.53
CA ILE A 125 0.99 5.51 -12.10
C ILE A 125 2.19 4.70 -11.61
N MET A 126 1.99 3.69 -10.76
CA MET A 126 3.10 2.90 -10.23
C MET A 126 3.83 2.13 -11.33
N LEU A 127 3.09 1.55 -12.28
CA LEU A 127 3.68 0.86 -13.42
C LEU A 127 4.48 1.82 -14.32
N ASN A 128 3.97 3.03 -14.56
CA ASN A 128 4.67 4.06 -15.34
C ASN A 128 5.96 4.55 -14.66
N LEU A 129 5.97 4.62 -13.32
CA LEU A 129 7.17 4.94 -12.54
C LEU A 129 8.21 3.81 -12.54
N GLY A 130 7.85 2.61 -13.00
CA GLY A 130 8.75 1.45 -13.08
C GLY A 130 8.65 0.49 -11.90
N PHE A 131 7.62 0.60 -11.06
CA PHE A 131 7.33 -0.43 -10.08
C PHE A 131 6.78 -1.69 -10.76
N ILE A 132 7.08 -2.84 -10.17
CA ILE A 132 6.57 -4.15 -10.58
C ILE A 132 5.40 -4.51 -9.67
N MET A 133 4.22 -4.73 -10.25
CA MET A 133 3.05 -5.16 -9.49
C MET A 133 3.22 -6.61 -9.01
N ARG A 134 3.01 -6.82 -7.70
CA ARG A 134 3.08 -8.15 -7.07
C ARG A 134 1.70 -8.77 -6.87
N GLY A 135 0.68 -7.94 -6.77
CA GLY A 135 -0.69 -8.34 -6.52
C GLY A 135 -1.42 -7.33 -5.65
N GLU A 136 -2.60 -7.74 -5.21
CA GLU A 136 -3.51 -6.91 -4.42
C GLU A 136 -4.01 -7.72 -3.23
N ILE A 137 -4.12 -7.04 -2.09
CA ILE A 137 -4.76 -7.59 -0.89
C ILE A 137 -6.06 -6.81 -0.66
N ILE A 138 -7.16 -7.53 -0.48
CA ILE A 138 -8.47 -6.96 -0.19
C ILE A 138 -8.63 -6.84 1.32
N TRP A 139 -8.61 -5.60 1.82
CA TRP A 139 -8.89 -5.33 3.22
C TRP A 139 -10.40 -5.23 3.45
N GLN A 140 -10.98 -6.29 3.98
CA GLN A 140 -12.39 -6.39 4.32
C GLN A 140 -12.67 -5.70 5.68
N LYS A 141 -13.32 -4.53 5.64
CA LYS A 141 -13.59 -3.68 6.82
C LYS A 141 -14.80 -4.12 7.65
N SER A 142 -15.76 -4.79 7.02
CA SER A 142 -16.99 -5.21 7.69
C SER A 142 -17.65 -6.40 7.00
N LYS A 143 -18.41 -7.20 7.75
CA LYS A 143 -19.25 -8.26 7.17
C LYS A 143 -20.66 -7.74 6.95
N GLY A 144 -20.98 -7.30 5.73
CA GLY A 144 -22.31 -7.20 5.07
C GLY A 144 -23.51 -6.49 5.74
N ALA A 145 -23.63 -6.51 7.07
CA ALA A 145 -24.80 -6.07 7.83
C ALA A 145 -24.74 -4.59 8.25
N ASN A 146 -23.55 -3.99 8.31
CA ASN A 146 -23.34 -2.63 8.84
C ASN A 146 -23.04 -1.56 7.76
N ALA A 147 -23.17 -1.90 6.48
CA ALA A 147 -22.91 -0.96 5.39
C ALA A 147 -24.18 -0.16 5.04
N ASN A 148 -24.07 1.17 5.09
CA ASN A 148 -25.04 2.18 4.61
C ASN A 148 -26.01 1.62 3.55
N PHE A 149 -27.32 1.80 3.78
CA PHE A 149 -28.47 1.31 2.98
C PHE A 149 -28.57 1.91 1.55
N ALA A 150 -27.47 2.04 0.83
CA ALA A 150 -27.46 2.50 -0.55
C ALA A 150 -27.61 1.31 -1.50
N TRP A 151 -28.80 0.71 -1.49
CA TRP A 151 -29.15 -0.42 -2.35
C TRP A 151 -29.37 -0.03 -3.81
N GLY A 152 -29.39 1.26 -4.11
CA GLY A 152 -29.96 1.76 -5.35
C GLY A 152 -31.46 1.48 -5.38
N SER A 153 -31.97 0.88 -6.44
CA SER A 153 -33.36 0.45 -6.52
C SER A 153 -33.57 -0.82 -5.66
N TRP A 154 -34.20 -0.66 -4.49
CA TRP A 154 -34.48 -1.76 -3.57
C TRP A 154 -35.29 -2.88 -4.24
N LEU A 155 -34.79 -4.12 -4.17
CA LEU A 155 -35.39 -5.31 -4.77
C LEU A 155 -35.77 -5.15 -6.26
N SER A 156 -35.01 -4.33 -7.01
CA SER A 156 -35.27 -4.07 -8.41
C SER A 156 -33.98 -4.11 -9.23
N ALA A 157 -34.03 -4.81 -10.36
CA ALA A 157 -32.93 -4.88 -11.32
C ALA A 157 -32.71 -3.55 -12.09
N SER A 158 -33.56 -2.54 -11.87
CA SER A 158 -33.45 -1.25 -12.58
C SER A 158 -32.14 -0.51 -12.28
N ASN A 159 -31.65 -0.55 -11.04
CA ASN A 159 -30.41 0.10 -10.64
C ASN A 159 -29.90 -0.38 -9.27
N PRO A 160 -29.58 -1.68 -9.07
CA PRO A 160 -28.93 -2.13 -7.84
C PRO A 160 -27.50 -1.55 -7.77
N VAL A 161 -27.05 -1.16 -6.57
CA VAL A 161 -25.71 -0.59 -6.35
C VAL A 161 -24.87 -1.52 -5.48
N ILE A 162 -23.59 -1.69 -5.87
CA ILE A 162 -22.61 -2.47 -5.11
C ILE A 162 -22.30 -1.76 -3.79
N ARG A 163 -22.24 -2.53 -2.69
CA ARG A 163 -21.88 -2.02 -1.37
C ARG A 163 -20.41 -2.31 -1.12
N ASP A 164 -19.58 -1.29 -1.30
CA ASP A 164 -18.14 -1.40 -1.00
C ASP A 164 -17.92 -1.58 0.49
N ILE A 165 -17.40 -2.75 0.85
CA ILE A 165 -17.12 -3.18 2.23
C ILE A 165 -15.63 -3.43 2.46
N HIS A 166 -14.82 -3.14 1.44
CA HIS A 166 -13.39 -3.34 1.41
C HIS A 166 -12.64 -2.13 0.87
N GLU A 167 -11.33 -2.15 1.06
CA GLU A 167 -10.35 -1.30 0.38
C GLU A 167 -9.28 -2.20 -0.27
N TYR A 168 -8.54 -1.63 -1.22
CA TYR A 168 -7.47 -2.32 -1.95
C TYR A 168 -6.14 -1.94 -1.31
N CYS A 169 -5.33 -2.93 -0.96
CA CYS A 169 -3.93 -2.73 -0.64
C CYS A 169 -3.10 -3.22 -1.83
N LEU A 170 -2.70 -2.29 -2.68
CA LEU A 170 -1.92 -2.56 -3.89
C LEU A 170 -0.46 -2.81 -3.49
N VAL A 171 0.13 -3.92 -3.93
CA VAL A 171 1.49 -4.31 -3.55
C VAL A 171 2.42 -4.29 -4.75
N PHE A 172 3.54 -3.58 -4.61
CA PHE A 172 4.56 -3.43 -5.64
C PHE A 172 5.97 -3.72 -5.11
N SER A 173 6.91 -3.95 -6.02
CA SER A 173 8.35 -3.94 -5.73
C SER A 173 9.15 -3.21 -6.80
N LYS A 174 10.28 -2.61 -6.42
CA LYS A 174 11.20 -1.94 -7.35
C LYS A 174 12.32 -2.88 -7.79
N ASP A 175 12.69 -2.82 -9.07
CA ASP A 175 13.78 -3.54 -9.75
C ASP A 175 13.72 -5.08 -9.71
N GLY A 176 13.19 -5.72 -8.67
CA GLY A 176 13.11 -7.16 -8.60
C GLY A 176 12.16 -7.69 -7.53
N MET A 177 11.81 -8.98 -7.68
CA MET A 177 10.87 -9.65 -6.77
C MET A 177 11.48 -10.07 -5.42
N SER A 178 12.81 -10.07 -5.27
CA SER A 178 13.51 -10.47 -4.03
C SER A 178 14.23 -9.28 -3.39
N LYS A 179 14.51 -9.29 -2.07
CA LYS A 179 15.18 -8.14 -1.40
C LYS A 179 16.66 -8.03 -1.78
N GLY A 180 17.28 -9.09 -2.32
CA GLY A 180 18.72 -9.17 -2.55
C GLY A 180 19.58 -9.20 -1.26
N VAL A 181 19.02 -8.85 -0.11
CA VAL A 181 19.69 -8.81 1.21
C VAL A 181 19.05 -9.80 2.18
N LYS A 182 19.84 -10.29 3.13
CA LYS A 182 19.36 -11.10 4.26
C LYS A 182 19.10 -10.21 5.47
N GLY A 183 18.10 -10.57 6.26
CA GLY A 183 17.80 -9.93 7.55
C GLY A 183 17.00 -10.87 8.44
N THR A 184 16.57 -10.37 9.59
CA THR A 184 15.80 -11.14 10.57
C THR A 184 14.31 -10.98 10.30
N SER A 185 13.64 -12.06 9.90
CA SER A 185 12.17 -12.12 9.84
C SER A 185 11.60 -12.27 11.26
N THR A 186 10.43 -11.69 11.50
CA THR A 186 9.76 -11.71 12.82
C THR A 186 8.40 -12.41 12.80
N LEU A 187 8.00 -13.01 11.67
CA LEU A 187 6.76 -13.77 11.55
C LEU A 187 6.95 -15.23 11.93
N GLU A 188 6.00 -15.75 12.70
CA GLU A 188 5.84 -17.18 12.88
C GLU A 188 5.15 -17.82 11.65
N LYS A 189 5.24 -19.14 11.55
CA LYS A 189 4.76 -19.89 10.38
C LYS A 189 3.27 -19.67 10.10
N GLU A 190 2.44 -19.76 11.14
CA GLU A 190 0.98 -19.62 11.01
C GLU A 190 0.62 -18.19 10.57
N GLU A 191 1.23 -17.19 11.20
CA GLU A 191 1.04 -15.77 10.83
C GLU A 191 1.48 -15.49 9.40
N PHE A 192 2.56 -16.12 8.93
CA PHE A 192 3.01 -16.02 7.54
C PHE A 192 1.98 -16.61 6.57
N MET A 193 1.46 -17.80 6.87
CA MET A 193 0.44 -18.43 6.02
C MET A 193 -0.83 -17.58 5.95
N GLU A 194 -1.28 -16.99 7.06
CA GLU A 194 -2.44 -16.09 7.06
C GLU A 194 -2.16 -14.78 6.32
N SER A 195 -0.96 -14.22 6.50
CA SER A 195 -0.56 -12.96 5.86
C SER A 195 -0.32 -13.10 4.35
N THR A 196 -0.18 -14.31 3.82
CA THR A 196 -0.04 -14.54 2.37
C THR A 196 -1.37 -14.73 1.65
N LEU A 197 -2.49 -14.72 2.36
CA LEU A 197 -3.84 -14.72 1.76
C LEU A 197 -4.19 -13.35 1.18
N SER A 198 -4.97 -13.34 0.10
CA SER A 198 -5.37 -12.12 -0.61
C SER A 198 -6.55 -11.37 0.01
N ILE A 199 -7.19 -11.89 1.07
CA ILE A 199 -8.32 -11.24 1.74
C ILE A 199 -8.07 -11.20 3.24
N TRP A 200 -8.03 -9.99 3.80
CA TRP A 200 -7.79 -9.77 5.24
C TRP A 200 -9.01 -9.15 5.90
N ASN A 201 -9.50 -9.80 6.95
CA ASN A 201 -10.63 -9.33 7.75
C ASN A 201 -10.10 -8.57 8.96
N ILE A 202 -10.00 -7.24 8.86
CA ILE A 202 -9.47 -6.38 9.93
C ILE A 202 -10.47 -5.25 10.17
N ASN A 203 -10.82 -5.01 11.44
CA ASN A 203 -11.76 -3.95 11.78
C ASN A 203 -11.11 -2.56 11.59
N PRO A 204 -11.86 -1.55 11.12
CA PRO A 204 -11.34 -0.20 10.94
C PRO A 204 -11.00 0.47 12.28
N ALA A 205 -10.04 1.40 12.22
CA ALA A 205 -9.68 2.20 13.38
C ALA A 205 -10.82 3.17 13.78
N ARG A 206 -10.93 3.48 15.07
CA ARG A 206 -11.93 4.43 15.59
C ARG A 206 -11.43 5.87 15.44
N ALA A 207 -11.69 6.51 14.29
CA ALA A 207 -11.24 7.87 13.94
C ALA A 207 -11.43 8.93 15.06
N LYS A 208 -12.61 8.97 15.72
CA LYS A 208 -12.90 9.91 16.82
C LYS A 208 -11.94 9.78 18.02
N LYS A 209 -11.39 8.59 18.28
CA LYS A 209 -10.44 8.37 19.37
C LYS A 209 -9.03 8.86 19.02
N ILE A 210 -8.72 8.92 17.72
CA ILE A 210 -7.39 9.24 17.20
C ILE A 210 -7.24 10.74 16.93
N GLY A 211 -8.33 11.46 16.68
CA GLY A 211 -8.28 12.88 16.31
C GLY A 211 -7.87 13.11 14.84
N HIS A 212 -7.94 12.05 14.02
CA HIS A 212 -7.65 12.09 12.59
C HIS A 212 -8.86 11.51 11.82
N PRO A 213 -9.27 12.12 10.69
CA PRO A 213 -10.52 11.78 10.03
C PRO A 213 -10.54 10.36 9.45
N ALA A 214 -9.39 9.84 8.97
CA ALA A 214 -9.34 8.56 8.26
C ALA A 214 -8.04 7.74 8.46
N PRO A 215 -7.64 7.36 9.70
CA PRO A 215 -6.50 6.47 9.88
C PRO A 215 -6.85 5.02 9.51
N PHE A 216 -6.01 4.37 8.70
CA PHE A 216 -6.05 2.90 8.55
C PHE A 216 -5.58 2.24 9.88
N PRO A 217 -6.04 1.01 10.20
CA PRO A 217 -5.78 0.38 11.49
C PRO A 217 -4.33 -0.09 11.63
N GLU A 218 -3.75 0.07 12.82
CA GLU A 218 -2.37 -0.33 13.13
C GLU A 218 -2.11 -1.83 12.84
N GLU A 219 -3.11 -2.70 13.05
CA GLU A 219 -3.01 -4.13 12.76
C GLU A 219 -2.74 -4.41 11.27
N LEU A 220 -3.39 -3.68 10.37
CA LEU A 220 -3.19 -3.80 8.93
C LEU A 220 -1.72 -3.47 8.58
N VAL A 221 -1.20 -2.38 9.16
CA VAL A 221 0.18 -1.94 8.92
C VAL A 221 1.19 -2.90 9.49
N LYS A 222 0.97 -3.37 10.72
CA LYS A 222 1.84 -4.37 11.36
C LYS A 222 1.99 -5.61 10.51
N ARG A 223 0.88 -6.08 9.92
CA ARG A 223 0.90 -7.24 9.03
C ARG A 223 1.76 -7.01 7.79
N PHE A 224 1.65 -5.85 7.14
CA PHE A 224 2.52 -5.49 6.01
C PHE A 224 4.00 -5.36 6.40
N ILE A 225 4.30 -4.69 7.52
CA ILE A 225 5.68 -4.52 8.01
C ILE A 225 6.31 -5.88 8.28
N ASN A 226 5.62 -6.75 8.99
CA ASN A 226 6.09 -8.10 9.28
C ASN A 226 6.31 -8.95 8.02
N LEU A 227 5.43 -8.81 7.01
CA LEU A 227 5.49 -9.60 5.78
C LEU A 227 6.58 -9.13 4.80
N TYR A 228 6.84 -7.82 4.73
CA TYR A 228 7.66 -7.22 3.67
C TYR A 228 8.94 -6.52 4.15
N SER A 229 9.24 -6.54 5.46
CA SER A 229 10.47 -5.96 6.02
C SER A 229 11.14 -6.88 7.05
N TYR A 230 12.45 -6.76 7.15
CA TYR A 230 13.22 -7.34 8.24
C TYR A 230 13.23 -6.40 9.44
N GLU A 231 13.61 -6.94 10.60
CA GLU A 231 13.87 -6.14 11.78
C GLU A 231 14.93 -5.06 11.48
N LYS A 232 14.78 -3.87 12.06
CA LYS A 232 15.63 -2.67 11.83
C LYS A 232 15.58 -2.04 10.43
N ASP A 233 14.81 -2.59 9.49
CA ASP A 233 14.56 -1.94 8.20
C ASP A 233 13.93 -0.55 8.36
N LEU A 234 14.13 0.30 7.36
CA LEU A 234 13.53 1.63 7.29
C LEU A 234 12.17 1.57 6.57
N ILE A 235 11.12 1.99 7.26
CA ILE A 235 9.75 2.06 6.77
C ILE A 235 9.39 3.51 6.43
N LEU A 236 8.81 3.75 5.26
CA LEU A 236 8.38 5.08 4.85
C LEU A 236 6.85 5.19 4.85
N ASP A 237 6.36 6.37 5.26
CA ASP A 237 5.00 6.82 4.96
C ASP A 237 5.04 8.27 4.42
N PRO A 238 4.86 8.50 3.10
CA PRO A 238 4.88 9.83 2.50
C PRO A 238 3.66 10.70 2.86
N PHE A 239 2.65 10.14 3.53
CA PHE A 239 1.42 10.79 3.95
C PHE A 239 1.07 10.37 5.38
N ILE A 240 2.00 10.58 6.31
CA ILE A 240 2.00 9.87 7.60
C ILE A 240 0.82 10.22 8.51
N GLY A 241 0.20 11.39 8.32
CA GLY A 241 -0.98 11.82 9.06
C GLY A 241 -0.77 11.69 10.57
N SER A 242 -1.64 10.91 11.20
CA SER A 242 -1.60 10.69 12.65
C SER A 242 -0.52 9.73 13.16
N GLY A 243 0.40 9.23 12.33
CA GLY A 243 1.55 8.44 12.79
C GLY A 243 1.35 6.93 12.88
N THR A 244 0.26 6.36 12.33
CA THR A 244 -0.02 4.92 12.46
C THR A 244 1.13 4.06 11.95
N THR A 245 1.73 4.41 10.81
CA THR A 245 2.85 3.65 10.24
C THR A 245 4.10 3.70 11.11
N ALA A 246 4.44 4.87 11.65
CA ALA A 246 5.55 5.02 12.60
C ALA A 246 5.34 4.22 13.89
N ILE A 247 4.13 4.24 14.45
CA ILE A 247 3.78 3.46 15.66
C ILE A 247 3.94 1.96 15.38
N ALA A 248 3.39 1.48 14.27
CA ALA A 248 3.51 0.08 13.88
C ALA A 248 4.98 -0.34 13.67
N ALA A 249 5.77 0.49 12.99
CA ALA A 249 7.20 0.25 12.77
C ALA A 249 7.97 0.20 14.09
N LYS A 250 7.78 1.19 14.98
CA LYS A 250 8.41 1.24 16.30
C LYS A 250 8.08 -0.01 17.12
N ASN A 251 6.80 -0.38 17.18
CA ASN A 251 6.32 -1.54 17.94
C ASN A 251 6.87 -2.88 17.42
N LEU A 252 7.24 -2.94 16.14
CA LEU A 252 7.85 -4.11 15.50
C LEU A 252 9.37 -3.99 15.39
N ASN A 253 10.01 -3.07 16.11
CA ASN A 253 11.47 -2.88 16.09
C ASN A 253 12.04 -2.55 14.69
N ARG A 254 11.27 -1.83 13.87
CA ARG A 254 11.70 -1.19 12.62
C ARG A 254 11.93 0.30 12.83
N ASN A 255 12.70 0.89 11.94
CA ASN A 255 12.86 2.34 11.87
C ASN A 255 11.78 2.94 10.96
N TYR A 256 11.46 4.23 11.13
CA TYR A 256 10.49 4.90 10.27
C TYR A 256 10.94 6.28 9.78
N ILE A 257 10.41 6.71 8.65
CA ILE A 257 10.39 8.10 8.19
C ILE A 257 8.97 8.44 7.76
N GLY A 258 8.52 9.65 8.10
CA GLY A 258 7.22 10.17 7.72
C GLY A 258 7.28 11.57 7.12
N TYR A 259 6.37 11.88 6.22
CA TYR A 259 6.15 13.23 5.69
C TYR A 259 4.70 13.64 5.93
N GLU A 260 4.48 14.84 6.45
CA GLU A 260 3.16 15.41 6.70
C GLU A 260 3.24 16.95 6.60
N ILE A 261 2.33 17.56 5.86
CA ILE A 261 2.32 19.02 5.63
C ILE A 261 1.65 19.78 6.77
N ASN A 262 0.70 19.15 7.48
CA ASN A 262 -0.03 19.77 8.58
C ASN A 262 0.71 19.58 9.90
N GLU A 263 1.26 20.67 10.43
CA GLU A 263 2.02 20.69 11.69
C GLU A 263 1.23 20.05 12.86
N ASN A 264 -0.09 20.27 12.94
CA ASN A 264 -0.92 19.67 13.98
C ASN A 264 -0.97 18.14 13.90
N TYR A 265 -0.90 17.58 12.69
CA TYR A 265 -0.83 16.13 12.50
C TYR A 265 0.56 15.58 12.81
N CYS A 266 1.63 16.32 12.50
CA CYS A 266 2.98 16.00 12.98
C CYS A 266 3.04 15.93 14.51
N ASP A 267 2.51 16.94 15.20
CA ASP A 267 2.47 17.00 16.67
C ASP A 267 1.65 15.84 17.26
N LEU A 268 0.48 15.57 16.67
CA LEU A 268 -0.36 14.44 17.06
C LEU A 268 0.38 13.11 16.88
N ALA A 269 1.04 12.91 15.73
CA ALA A 269 1.80 11.70 15.45
C ALA A 269 2.94 11.51 16.46
N ASN A 270 3.75 12.54 16.68
CA ASN A 270 4.84 12.51 17.66
C ASN A 270 4.34 12.19 19.06
N LYS A 271 3.27 12.85 19.52
CA LYS A 271 2.64 12.56 20.82
C LYS A 271 2.18 11.11 20.93
N ARG A 272 1.60 10.54 19.86
CA ARG A 272 1.16 9.14 19.86
C ARG A 272 2.34 8.18 19.89
N ILE A 273 3.40 8.46 19.15
CA ILE A 273 4.63 7.65 19.10
C ILE A 273 5.36 7.66 20.44
N THR A 274 5.38 8.79 21.16
CA THR A 274 5.97 8.84 22.51
C THR A 274 5.20 8.00 23.52
N ASN A 275 3.87 7.91 23.37
CA ASN A 275 2.99 7.18 24.30
C ASN A 275 2.75 5.70 23.92
N SER A 276 3.29 5.23 22.80
CA SER A 276 3.18 3.84 22.32
C SER A 276 4.35 2.98 22.78
#